data_AF-A0A840FVP6-F1
#
_entry.id   AF-A0A840FVP6-F1
#
_cell.length_a   1.000
_cell.length_b   1.000
_cell.length_c   1.000
_cell.angle_alpha   90.00
_cell.angle_beta   90.00
_cell.angle_gamma   90.00
#
_symmetry.space_group_name_H-M   'P 1'
#
loop_
_entity.id
_entity.type
_entity.pdbx_description
1 polymer ?
#
loop_
_entity_poly.entity_id
_entity_poly.type
_entity_poly.pdbx_seq_one_letter_code
_entity_poly.pdbx_strand_id
1 'polypeptide(L)'
;MVLDIGRSSVTHMLEDLIKNYLVTNKQVDPAKFDLPSLQVADLGLDSLDMVEMLFEIEDQCGFQLPDPMRYMQMSFADMVANIESAIREHFNGELPELAFAKAEA
;
A
#
# COMPACT_ATOMS: atom_id res chain seq x y z
N MET A 1 23.57 -6.60 -23.25
CA MET A 1 23.35 -7.25 -21.93
C MET A 1 23.12 -6.15 -20.91
N VAL A 2 21.87 -5.82 -20.65
CA VAL A 2 21.43 -5.26 -19.37
C VAL A 2 20.12 -5.99 -19.10
N LEU A 3 20.18 -6.98 -18.21
CA LEU A 3 18.98 -7.61 -17.70
C LEU A 3 18.43 -6.63 -16.66
N ASP A 4 17.32 -6.00 -16.98
CA ASP A 4 16.52 -5.17 -16.08
C ASP A 4 15.85 -6.11 -15.05
N ILE A 5 16.65 -6.68 -14.14
CA ILE A 5 16.18 -7.45 -12.99
C ILE A 5 16.29 -6.52 -11.79
N GLY A 6 15.23 -5.79 -11.49
CA GLY A 6 15.23 -4.93 -10.31
C GLY A 6 13.89 -4.27 -10.01
N ARG A 7 13.05 -4.04 -11.03
CA ARG A 7 11.77 -3.37 -10.80
C ARG A 7 10.62 -4.30 -10.43
N SER A 8 10.66 -5.56 -10.88
CA SER A 8 9.53 -6.49 -10.72
C SER A 8 9.43 -7.18 -9.36
N SER A 9 10.50 -7.24 -8.56
CA SER A 9 10.47 -7.98 -7.28
C SER A 9 10.03 -7.14 -6.08
N VAL A 10 9.98 -5.82 -6.23
CA VAL A 10 9.81 -4.89 -5.09
C VAL A 10 8.36 -4.41 -4.95
N THR A 11 7.67 -4.18 -6.06
CA THR A 11 6.24 -3.80 -6.03
C THR A 11 5.38 -4.86 -5.35
N HIS A 12 5.72 -6.15 -5.54
CA HIS A 12 5.04 -7.23 -4.81
C HIS A 12 5.22 -7.14 -3.29
N MET A 13 6.35 -6.64 -2.78
CA MET A 13 6.56 -6.59 -1.32
C MET A 13 5.65 -5.58 -0.62
N LEU A 14 5.52 -4.36 -1.15
CA LEU A 14 4.60 -3.36 -0.57
C LEU A 14 3.15 -3.75 -0.82
N GLU A 15 2.85 -4.26 -2.02
CA GLU A 15 1.52 -4.74 -2.37
C GLU A 15 1.06 -5.85 -1.41
N ASP A 16 1.88 -6.87 -1.18
CA ASP A 16 1.58 -7.98 -0.28
C ASP A 16 1.42 -7.50 1.16
N LEU A 17 2.25 -6.55 1.59
CA LEU A 17 2.16 -5.93 2.91
C LEU A 17 0.80 -5.22 3.11
N ILE A 18 0.39 -4.38 2.16
CA ILE A 18 -0.91 -3.69 2.19
C ILE A 18 -2.06 -4.69 2.10
N LYS A 19 -2.00 -5.68 1.19
CA LYS A 19 -3.01 -6.74 1.10
C LYS A 19 -3.17 -7.48 2.42
N ASN A 20 -2.08 -7.91 3.02
CA ASN A 20 -2.09 -8.66 4.28
C ASN A 20 -2.71 -7.85 5.42
N TYR A 21 -2.39 -6.55 5.50
CA TYR A 21 -3.02 -5.65 6.46
C TYR A 21 -4.53 -5.55 6.27
N LEU A 22 -4.98 -5.31 5.03
CA LEU A 22 -6.40 -5.16 4.71
C LEU A 22 -7.20 -6.45 4.96
N VAL A 23 -6.64 -7.61 4.63
CA VAL A 23 -7.28 -8.92 4.89
C VAL A 23 -7.35 -9.20 6.39
N THR A 24 -6.26 -8.97 7.13
CA THR A 24 -6.16 -9.36 8.54
C THR A 24 -6.90 -8.40 9.47
N ASN A 25 -6.73 -7.10 9.28
CA ASN A 25 -7.23 -6.08 10.20
C ASN A 25 -8.57 -5.50 9.76
N LYS A 26 -8.84 -5.45 8.45
CA LYS A 26 -10.06 -4.84 7.89
C LYS A 26 -11.04 -5.86 7.31
N GLN A 27 -10.72 -7.16 7.41
CA GLN A 27 -11.55 -8.28 6.96
C GLN A 27 -11.94 -8.19 5.47
N VAL A 28 -11.09 -7.58 4.65
CA VAL A 28 -11.27 -7.53 3.19
C VAL A 28 -11.17 -8.94 2.62
N ASP A 29 -12.10 -9.30 1.73
CA ASP A 29 -12.07 -10.58 1.02
C ASP A 29 -10.84 -10.66 0.10
N PRO A 30 -9.92 -11.63 0.32
CA PRO A 30 -8.72 -11.76 -0.48
C PRO A 30 -9.00 -12.00 -1.97
N ALA A 31 -10.15 -12.60 -2.33
CA ALA A 31 -10.51 -12.85 -3.73
C ALA A 31 -10.72 -11.55 -4.53
N LYS A 32 -10.95 -10.41 -3.87
CA LYS A 32 -11.05 -9.11 -4.55
C LYS A 32 -9.75 -8.72 -5.26
N PHE A 33 -8.60 -9.11 -4.71
CA PHE A 33 -7.29 -8.76 -5.26
C PHE A 33 -6.93 -9.53 -6.54
N ASP A 34 -7.72 -10.54 -6.91
CA ASP A 34 -7.58 -11.23 -8.20
C ASP A 34 -8.11 -10.38 -9.38
N LEU A 35 -8.85 -9.31 -9.11
CA LEU A 35 -9.39 -8.38 -10.11
C LEU A 35 -8.34 -7.34 -10.50
N PRO A 36 -7.83 -7.34 -11.75
CA PRO A 36 -6.81 -6.36 -12.18
C PRO A 36 -7.31 -4.90 -12.16
N SER A 37 -8.62 -4.70 -12.20
CA SER A 37 -9.28 -3.39 -12.21
C SER A 37 -9.84 -2.99 -10.85
N LEU A 38 -9.52 -3.72 -9.77
CA LEU A 38 -10.01 -3.48 -8.42
C LEU A 38 -9.87 -2.01 -8.04
N GLN A 39 -10.98 -1.33 -7.72
CA GLN A 39 -10.95 0.00 -7.15
C GLN A 39 -10.80 -0.07 -5.62
N VAL A 40 -10.10 0.91 -5.04
CA VAL A 40 -10.00 1.01 -3.57
C VAL A 40 -11.39 1.19 -2.94
N ALA A 41 -12.29 1.93 -3.59
CA ALA A 41 -13.68 2.08 -3.16
C ALA A 41 -14.46 0.74 -3.07
N ASP A 42 -14.08 -0.27 -3.87
CA ASP A 42 -14.73 -1.59 -3.86
C ASP A 42 -14.25 -2.48 -2.70
N LEU A 43 -13.22 -2.07 -1.96
CA LEU A 43 -12.70 -2.81 -0.82
C LEU A 43 -13.65 -2.75 0.38
N GLY A 44 -14.51 -1.73 0.46
CA GLY A 44 -15.42 -1.50 1.59
C GLY A 44 -14.74 -0.84 2.79
N LEU A 45 -13.62 -0.14 2.56
CA LEU A 45 -12.93 0.66 3.56
C LEU A 45 -13.67 1.97 3.78
N ASP A 46 -13.75 2.41 5.03
CA ASP A 46 -14.13 3.78 5.32
C ASP A 46 -12.92 4.73 5.30
N SER A 47 -13.17 6.03 5.47
CA SER A 47 -12.11 7.03 5.47
C SER A 47 -11.14 6.88 6.65
N LEU A 48 -11.61 6.36 7.79
CA LEU A 48 -10.77 6.14 8.96
C LEU A 48 -9.82 4.96 8.71
N ASP A 49 -10.32 3.88 8.12
CA ASP A 49 -9.49 2.72 7.73
C ASP A 49 -8.33 3.11 6.82
N MET A 50 -8.60 3.97 5.83
CA MET A 50 -7.58 4.50 4.93
C MET A 50 -6.55 5.36 5.69
N VAL A 51 -7.00 6.24 6.57
CA VAL A 51 -6.12 7.09 7.39
C VAL A 51 -5.24 6.25 8.32
N GLU A 52 -5.80 5.23 8.97
CA GLU A 52 -5.05 4.34 9.87
C GLU A 52 -3.96 3.56 9.13
N MET A 53 -4.29 2.99 7.98
CA MET A 53 -3.30 2.28 7.14
C MET A 53 -2.17 3.21 6.71
N LEU A 54 -2.49 4.42 6.23
CA LEU A 54 -1.48 5.38 5.81
C LEU A 54 -0.63 5.85 7.00
N PHE A 55 -1.25 6.09 8.16
CA PHE A 55 -0.53 6.50 9.37
C PHE A 55 0.53 5.47 9.79
N GLU A 56 0.25 4.17 9.70
CA GLU A 56 1.24 3.14 9.98
C GLU A 56 2.40 3.11 8.97
N ILE A 57 2.15 3.42 7.70
CA ILE A 57 3.20 3.55 6.68
C ILE A 57 4.03 4.81 6.96
N GLU A 58 3.37 5.94 7.24
CA GLU A 58 3.99 7.24 7.51
C GLU A 58 4.88 7.20 8.76
N ASP A 59 4.42 6.58 9.85
CA ASP A 59 5.16 6.45 11.11
C ASP A 59 6.47 5.66 10.90
N GLN A 60 6.42 4.57 10.14
CA GLN A 60 7.60 3.78 9.80
C GLN A 60 8.55 4.49 8.84
N CYS A 61 7.99 5.22 7.89
CA CYS A 61 8.79 5.93 6.89
C CYS A 61 9.34 7.26 7.38
N GLY A 62 8.76 7.85 8.45
CA GLY A 62 9.13 9.16 8.98
C GLY A 62 8.74 10.34 8.08
N PHE A 63 7.75 10.17 7.19
CA PHE A 63 7.25 11.25 6.32
C PHE A 63 5.73 11.13 6.08
N GLN A 64 5.11 12.20 5.59
CA GLN A 64 3.68 12.25 5.30
C GLN A 64 3.38 11.95 3.82
N LEU A 65 2.44 11.05 3.58
CA LEU A 65 1.91 10.76 2.25
C LEU A 65 0.88 11.83 1.82
N PRO A 66 0.61 11.94 0.51
CA PRO A 66 -0.48 12.76 -0.02
C PRO A 66 -1.86 12.44 0.58
N ASP A 67 -2.83 13.32 0.34
CA ASP A 67 -4.22 13.23 0.84
C ASP A 67 -4.80 11.79 0.81
N PRO A 68 -5.14 11.20 1.98
CA PRO A 68 -5.78 9.90 2.10
C PRO A 68 -6.99 9.69 1.19
N MET A 69 -7.79 10.75 1.00
CA MET A 69 -9.04 10.70 0.23
C MET A 69 -8.79 10.54 -1.28
N ARG A 70 -7.59 10.91 -1.74
CA ARG A 70 -7.18 10.72 -3.14
C ARG A 70 -7.06 9.23 -3.47
N TYR A 71 -6.53 8.43 -2.54
CA TYR A 71 -6.30 7.00 -2.76
C TYR A 71 -7.59 6.20 -2.87
N MET A 72 -8.64 6.61 -2.15
CA MET A 72 -9.97 5.99 -2.27
C MET A 72 -10.57 6.09 -3.67
N GLN A 73 -10.08 7.01 -4.51
CA GLN A 73 -10.54 7.23 -5.88
C GLN A 73 -9.64 6.55 -6.93
N MET A 74 -8.64 5.76 -6.50
CA MET A 74 -7.70 5.07 -7.39
C MET A 74 -8.06 3.59 -7.55
N SER A 75 -7.48 2.97 -8.58
CA SER A 75 -7.32 1.52 -8.57
C SER A 75 -6.37 1.10 -7.45
N PHE A 76 -6.54 -0.10 -6.93
CA PHE A 76 -5.67 -0.64 -5.88
C PHE A 76 -4.20 -0.65 -6.34
N ALA A 77 -3.94 -1.07 -7.59
CA ALA A 77 -2.60 -1.08 -8.16
C ALA A 77 -1.99 0.34 -8.25
N ASP A 78 -2.77 1.32 -8.69
CA ASP A 78 -2.30 2.72 -8.77
C ASP A 78 -2.02 3.31 -7.39
N MET A 79 -2.84 2.98 -6.39
CA MET A 79 -2.61 3.38 -5.00
C MET A 79 -1.26 2.85 -4.51
N VAL A 80 -1.01 1.54 -4.65
CA VAL A 80 0.25 0.92 -4.22
C VAL A 80 1.44 1.55 -4.94
N ALA A 81 1.35 1.72 -6.26
CA ALA A 81 2.41 2.35 -7.05
C ALA A 81 2.67 3.81 -6.64
N ASN A 82 1.62 4.56 -6.28
CA ASN A 82 1.75 5.94 -5.84
C ASN A 82 2.42 6.04 -4.46
N ILE A 83 2.04 5.18 -3.52
CA ILE A 83 2.68 5.08 -2.19
C ILE A 83 4.14 4.64 -2.34
N GLU A 84 4.42 3.62 -3.15
CA GLU A 84 5.80 3.16 -3.44
C GLU A 84 6.66 4.31 -4.00
N SER A 85 6.13 5.08 -4.96
CA SER A 85 6.86 6.21 -5.54
C SER A 85 7.19 7.26 -4.47
N ALA A 86 6.23 7.61 -3.61
CA ALA A 86 6.45 8.58 -2.55
C ALA A 86 7.51 8.11 -1.55
N ILE A 87 7.48 6.83 -1.17
CA ILE A 87 8.51 6.25 -0.28
C ILE A 87 9.87 6.30 -0.96
N ARG A 88 9.97 5.84 -2.21
CA ARG A 88 11.25 5.88 -2.95
C ARG A 88 11.80 7.29 -3.10
N GLU A 89 10.96 8.27 -3.38
CA GLU A 89 11.37 9.68 -3.44
C GLU A 89 11.97 10.15 -2.11
N HIS A 90 11.45 9.68 -0.98
CA HIS A 90 11.98 9.96 0.34
C HIS A 90 13.30 9.22 0.64
N PHE A 91 13.42 7.96 0.23
CA PHE A 91 14.54 7.06 0.50
C PHE A 91 15.54 6.95 -0.66
N ASN A 92 15.76 8.02 -1.43
CA ASN A 92 16.76 8.08 -2.53
C ASN A 92 16.62 6.97 -3.60
N GLY A 93 15.39 6.52 -3.86
CA GLY A 93 15.05 5.49 -4.84
C GLY A 93 14.88 4.10 -4.24
N GLU A 94 15.18 3.90 -2.96
CA GLU A 94 15.09 2.62 -2.26
C GLU A 94 13.75 2.46 -1.55
N LEU A 95 13.33 1.20 -1.30
CA LEU A 95 12.20 0.90 -0.43
C LEU A 95 12.75 0.37 0.91
N PRO A 96 12.39 0.98 2.06
CA PRO A 96 12.78 0.49 3.38
C PRO A 96 12.04 -0.81 3.72
N GLU A 97 12.53 -1.54 4.71
CA GLU A 97 11.79 -2.66 5.30
C GLU A 97 10.59 -2.11 6.09
N LEU A 98 9.38 -2.42 5.63
CA LEU A 98 8.13 -2.05 6.27
C LEU A 98 7.47 -3.28 6.89
N ALA A 99 6.79 -3.09 8.01
CA ALA A 99 5.99 -4.10 8.69
C ALA A 99 4.78 -3.42 9.35
N PHE A 100 3.56 -3.72 8.91
CA PHE A 100 2.38 -3.29 9.67
C PHE A 100 2.36 -3.97 11.02
N ALA A 101 2.15 -3.20 12.09
CA ALA A 101 1.96 -3.79 13.38
C ALA A 101 0.63 -4.54 13.37
N LYS A 102 0.58 -5.67 14.07
CA LYS A 102 -0.71 -6.28 14.36
C LYS A 102 -1.42 -5.31 15.29
N ALA A 103 -2.60 -4.81 14.92
CA ALA A 103 -3.42 -4.03 15.84
C ALA A 103 -3.65 -4.91 17.09
N GLU A 104 -3.07 -4.53 18.22
CA GLU A 104 -3.36 -5.19 19.49
C GLU A 104 -4.83 -4.94 19.82
N ALA A 105 -5.61 -6.03 19.86
CA ALA A 105 -7.06 -6.03 20.07
C ALA A 105 -7.46 -5.66 21.50
#